data_AF-A0A5D9D8D8-F1
#
_entry.id   AF-A0A5D9D8D8-F1
#
_cell.length_a   1.000
_cell.length_b   1.000
_cell.length_c   1.000
_cell.angle_alpha   90.00
_cell.angle_beta   90.00
_cell.angle_gamma   90.00
#
_symmetry.space_group_name_H-M   'P 1'
#
loop_
_entity.id
_entity.type
_entity.pdbx_description
1 polymer ?
#
loop_
_entity_poly.entity_id
_entity_poly.type
_entity_poly.pdbx_seq_one_letter_code
_entity_poly.pdbx_strand_id
1 'polypeptide(L)'
;MPTLSRRQVLGTMTAAGAMLAAGQPAFAAAPTTSADATDLGQRLAELERAEDDRVGVALMNVATGVVASHRGDERFLFNSTGKFFIAAAVLARVDEGSETLDRRIVIEEGDLVGWTPITEKRLWASPA
;
A
#
# COMPACT_ATOMS: atom_id res chain seq x y z
N MET A 1 13.34 -46.04 -9.03
CA MET A 1 12.73 -44.69 -9.01
C MET A 1 13.45 -43.84 -10.04
N PRO A 2 12.77 -43.37 -11.11
CA PRO A 2 13.45 -42.55 -12.11
C PRO A 2 13.74 -41.17 -11.52
N THR A 3 15.02 -40.77 -11.49
CA THR A 3 15.47 -39.46 -11.02
C THR A 3 15.32 -38.44 -12.14
N LEU A 4 14.39 -37.49 -11.97
CA LEU A 4 14.17 -36.40 -12.92
C LEU A 4 15.36 -35.43 -12.90
N SER A 5 15.91 -35.12 -14.08
CA SER A 5 17.09 -34.26 -14.24
C SER A 5 16.69 -32.78 -14.36
N ARG A 6 17.51 -31.87 -13.81
CA ARG A 6 17.35 -30.40 -13.86
C ARG A 6 17.00 -29.83 -15.26
N ARG A 7 17.40 -30.52 -16.33
CA ARG A 7 17.11 -30.11 -17.72
C ARG A 7 15.67 -30.37 -18.17
N GLN A 8 14.95 -31.29 -17.53
CA GLN A 8 13.53 -31.54 -17.82
C GLN A 8 12.60 -30.55 -17.10
N VAL A 9 13.09 -29.87 -16.05
CA VAL A 9 12.34 -28.80 -15.35
C VAL A 9 12.40 -27.47 -16.12
N LEU A 10 13.45 -27.24 -16.92
CA LEU A 10 13.60 -25.99 -17.69
C LEU A 10 12.77 -25.97 -19.00
N GLY A 11 12.26 -27.12 -19.46
CA GLY A 11 11.50 -27.24 -20.70
C GLY A 11 9.98 -27.04 -20.57
N THR A 12 9.44 -27.09 -19.35
CA THR A 12 7.98 -27.00 -19.11
C THR A 12 7.51 -25.62 -18.65
N MET A 13 8.40 -24.66 -18.38
CA MET A 13 8.01 -23.29 -17.97
C MET A 13 7.87 -22.27 -19.10
N THR A 14 8.18 -22.60 -20.36
CA THR A 14 7.99 -21.67 -21.48
C THR A 14 6.62 -21.79 -22.16
N ALA A 15 5.84 -22.83 -21.88
CA ALA A 15 4.47 -22.97 -22.42
C ALA A 15 3.36 -22.44 -21.51
N ALA A 16 3.64 -22.14 -20.23
CA ALA A 16 2.67 -21.55 -19.31
C ALA A 16 2.78 -20.00 -19.19
N GLY A 17 3.87 -19.41 -19.70
CA GLY A 17 4.09 -17.95 -19.63
C GLY A 17 3.29 -17.13 -20.65
N ALA A 18 2.74 -17.76 -21.69
CA ALA A 18 1.98 -17.07 -22.73
C ALA A 18 0.46 -16.99 -22.44
N MET A 19 -0.03 -17.58 -21.35
CA MET A 19 -1.46 -17.65 -21.01
C MET A 19 -1.86 -16.95 -19.71
N LEU A 20 -0.98 -16.14 -19.11
CA LEU A 20 -1.32 -15.25 -17.97
C LEU A 20 -1.23 -13.75 -18.31
N ALA A 21 -1.12 -13.39 -19.60
CA ALA A 21 -1.15 -11.99 -20.05
C ALA A 21 -2.56 -11.48 -20.42
N ALA A 22 -3.61 -12.31 -20.30
CA ALA A 22 -4.97 -11.97 -20.71
C ALA A 22 -5.92 -11.58 -19.56
N GLY A 23 -5.41 -11.45 -18.33
CA GLY A 23 -6.25 -11.27 -17.13
C GLY A 23 -5.86 -10.09 -16.24
N GLN A 24 -5.05 -9.13 -16.72
CA GLN A 24 -4.96 -7.85 -16.02
C GLN A 24 -6.31 -7.16 -16.17
N PRO A 25 -7.04 -6.82 -15.10
CA PRO A 25 -8.08 -5.81 -15.23
C PRO A 25 -7.34 -4.56 -15.68
N ALA A 26 -7.49 -4.21 -16.95
CA ALA A 26 -7.20 -2.88 -17.40
C ALA A 26 -8.14 -1.99 -16.59
N PHE A 27 -7.64 -1.40 -15.49
CA PHE A 27 -8.07 -0.07 -15.11
C PHE A 27 -7.63 0.83 -16.26
N ALA A 28 -8.38 0.75 -17.36
CA ALA A 28 -8.35 1.74 -18.39
C ALA A 28 -8.75 3.02 -17.66
N ALA A 29 -7.78 3.90 -17.45
CA ALA A 29 -8.06 5.28 -17.11
C ALA A 29 -8.98 5.79 -18.22
N ALA A 30 -10.29 5.80 -17.95
CA ALA A 30 -11.22 6.48 -18.82
C ALA A 30 -10.75 7.94 -18.85
N PRO A 31 -10.47 8.51 -20.04
CA PRO A 31 -10.10 9.91 -20.12
C PRO A 31 -11.35 10.70 -19.75
N THR A 32 -11.45 11.06 -18.47
CA THR A 32 -12.51 11.93 -17.99
C THR A 32 -12.03 13.34 -18.23
N THR A 33 -12.04 13.76 -19.49
CA THR A 33 -11.76 15.16 -19.85
C THR A 33 -13.01 15.99 -19.52
N SER A 34 -13.31 16.13 -18.22
CA SER A 34 -14.17 17.22 -17.76
C SER A 34 -13.31 18.47 -17.63
N ALA A 35 -13.90 19.64 -17.89
CA ALA A 35 -13.21 20.93 -17.70
C ALA A 35 -12.63 21.06 -16.27
N ASP A 36 -13.26 20.42 -15.28
CA ASP A 36 -12.84 20.38 -13.88
C ASP A 36 -11.52 19.63 -13.64
N ALA A 37 -11.23 18.58 -14.41
CA ALA A 37 -9.96 17.84 -14.30
C ALA A 37 -8.76 18.67 -14.81
N THR A 38 -9.00 19.52 -15.80
CA THR A 38 -7.99 20.46 -16.33
C THR A 38 -7.65 21.54 -15.30
N ASP A 39 -8.65 22.03 -14.54
CA ASP A 39 -8.44 23.01 -13.45
C ASP A 39 -7.59 22.42 -12.32
N LEU A 40 -7.85 21.17 -11.90
CA LEU A 40 -7.10 20.52 -10.83
C LEU A 40 -5.60 20.38 -11.17
N GLY A 41 -5.28 19.90 -12.37
CA GLY A 41 -3.88 19.73 -12.80
C GLY A 41 -3.12 21.05 -12.85
N GLN A 42 -3.76 22.13 -13.32
CA GLN A 42 -3.15 23.47 -13.35
C GLN A 42 -2.86 24.00 -11.95
N ARG A 43 -3.80 23.88 -11.02
CA ARG A 43 -3.62 24.32 -9.62
C ARG A 43 -2.52 23.55 -8.90
N LEU A 44 -2.43 22.24 -9.13
CA LEU A 44 -1.37 21.41 -8.53
C LEU A 44 0.01 21.80 -9.12
N ALA A 45 0.10 22.06 -10.42
CA ALA A 45 1.32 22.56 -11.03
C ALA A 45 1.70 23.99 -10.57
N GLU A 46 0.72 24.84 -10.26
CA GLU A 46 0.94 26.15 -9.63
C GLU A 46 1.49 26.01 -8.21
N LEU A 47 0.93 25.09 -7.42
CA LEU A 47 1.40 24.79 -6.07
C LEU A 47 2.85 24.29 -6.08
N GLU A 48 3.19 23.35 -6.96
CA GLU A 48 4.55 22.84 -7.09
C GLU A 48 5.56 23.96 -7.42
N ARG A 49 5.18 24.89 -8.31
CA ARG A 49 6.03 26.04 -8.63
C ARG A 49 6.15 27.04 -7.48
N ALA A 50 5.10 27.21 -6.69
CA ALA A 50 5.10 28.15 -5.58
C ALA A 50 5.98 27.66 -4.41
N GLU A 51 5.96 26.35 -4.14
CA GLU A 51 6.67 25.74 -3.02
C GLU A 51 8.06 25.19 -3.40
N ASP A 52 8.41 25.19 -4.69
CA ASP A 52 9.65 24.57 -5.23
C ASP A 52 9.80 23.10 -4.80
N ASP A 53 8.67 22.38 -4.74
CA ASP A 53 8.59 20.98 -4.32
C ASP A 53 7.51 20.22 -5.13
N ARG A 54 7.31 18.95 -4.81
CA ARG A 54 6.45 18.02 -5.53
C ARG A 54 5.24 17.62 -4.71
N VAL A 55 4.09 17.52 -5.36
CA VAL A 55 2.87 16.98 -4.77
C VAL A 55 2.38 15.75 -5.54
N GLY A 56 2.00 14.70 -4.82
CA GLY A 56 1.34 13.53 -5.39
C GLY A 56 -0.12 13.49 -4.96
N VAL A 57 -1.04 13.37 -5.91
CA VAL A 57 -2.47 13.30 -5.65
C VAL A 57 -3.09 12.13 -6.40
N ALA A 58 -3.89 11.33 -5.69
CA ALA A 58 -4.75 10.31 -6.28
C ALA A 58 -6.14 10.43 -5.66
N LEU A 59 -7.16 10.56 -6.50
CA LEU A 59 -8.55 10.72 -6.11
C LEU A 59 -9.39 9.65 -6.79
N MET A 60 -10.32 9.07 -6.03
CA MET A 60 -11.33 8.15 -6.55
C MET A 60 -12.69 8.53 -5.98
N ASN A 61 -13.66 8.79 -6.86
CA ASN A 61 -15.05 8.84 -6.46
C ASN A 61 -15.52 7.40 -6.23
N VAL A 62 -15.71 7.02 -4.97
CA VAL A 62 -16.10 5.65 -4.60
C VAL A 62 -17.50 5.24 -5.08
N ALA A 63 -18.38 6.20 -5.40
CA ALA A 63 -19.72 5.92 -5.89
C ALA A 63 -19.75 5.70 -7.41
N THR A 64 -18.93 6.43 -8.17
CA THR A 64 -18.93 6.40 -9.63
C THR A 64 -17.73 5.68 -10.25
N GLY A 65 -16.69 5.41 -9.46
CA GLY A 65 -15.42 4.84 -9.92
C GLY A 65 -14.53 5.81 -10.71
N VAL A 66 -14.94 7.07 -10.89
CA VAL A 66 -14.12 8.09 -11.57
C VAL A 66 -12.84 8.33 -10.78
N VAL A 67 -11.71 8.32 -11.48
CA VAL A 67 -10.38 8.57 -10.93
C VAL A 67 -9.75 9.81 -11.54
N ALA A 68 -8.97 10.52 -10.73
CA ALA A 68 -8.11 11.62 -11.18
C ALA A 68 -6.79 11.56 -10.40
N SER A 69 -5.69 11.91 -11.04
CA SER A 69 -4.38 11.92 -10.38
C SER A 69 -3.44 12.98 -10.92
N HIS A 70 -2.47 13.36 -10.10
CA HIS A 70 -1.31 14.18 -10.44
C HIS A 70 -0.08 13.50 -9.86
N ARG A 71 0.89 13.15 -10.72
CA ARG A 71 2.03 12.28 -10.37
C ARG A 71 1.63 10.94 -9.73
N GLY A 72 0.48 10.38 -10.14
CA GLY A 72 -0.09 9.17 -9.54
C GLY A 72 0.81 7.94 -9.59
N ASP A 73 1.71 7.86 -10.57
CA ASP A 73 2.64 6.74 -10.76
C ASP A 73 4.04 6.99 -10.16
N GLU A 74 4.25 8.15 -9.55
CA GLU A 74 5.53 8.46 -8.92
C GLU A 74 5.60 7.95 -7.47
N ARG A 75 6.83 7.69 -7.00
CA ARG A 75 7.06 7.21 -5.64
C ARG A 75 7.16 8.38 -4.66
N PHE A 76 6.46 8.24 -3.54
CA PHE A 76 6.56 9.12 -2.37
C PHE A 76 6.81 8.29 -1.12
N LEU A 77 7.44 8.90 -0.11
CA LEU A 77 7.61 8.25 1.19
C LEU A 77 6.27 8.19 1.91
N PHE A 78 5.85 6.98 2.30
CA PHE A 78 4.62 6.83 3.08
C PHE A 78 4.70 7.50 4.46
N ASN A 79 5.89 7.58 5.07
CA ASN A 79 6.06 8.02 6.46
C ASN A 79 5.06 7.28 7.37
N SER A 80 4.39 7.99 8.28
CA SER A 80 3.38 7.40 9.16
C SER A 80 2.09 6.95 8.45
N THR A 81 1.83 7.32 7.19
CA THR A 81 0.64 6.81 6.46
C THR A 81 0.72 5.31 6.18
N GLY A 82 1.95 4.75 6.13
CA GLY A 82 2.16 3.31 5.95
C GLY A 82 1.57 2.44 7.06
N LYS A 83 1.27 3.04 8.23
CA LYS A 83 0.60 2.35 9.34
C LYS A 83 -0.78 1.81 8.98
N PHE A 84 -1.47 2.41 7.98
CA PHE A 84 -2.72 1.88 7.45
C PHE A 84 -2.54 0.43 6.95
N PHE A 85 -1.52 0.18 6.14
CA PHE A 85 -1.25 -1.16 5.60
C PHE A 85 -0.79 -2.14 6.67
N ILE A 86 -0.02 -1.66 7.66
CA ILE A 86 0.39 -2.48 8.82
C ILE A 86 -0.85 -2.93 9.62
N ALA A 87 -1.78 -2.01 9.91
CA ALA A 87 -3.02 -2.33 10.60
C ALA A 87 -3.91 -3.27 9.77
N ALA A 88 -4.02 -3.05 8.46
CA ALA A 88 -4.76 -3.93 7.56
C ALA A 88 -4.19 -5.37 7.56
N ALA A 89 -2.86 -5.51 7.57
CA ALA A 89 -2.21 -6.82 7.66
C ALA A 89 -2.48 -7.52 9.01
N VAL A 90 -2.54 -6.77 10.13
CA VAL A 90 -2.94 -7.32 11.42
C VAL A 90 -4.40 -7.79 11.37
N LEU A 91 -5.31 -7.00 10.79
CA LEU A 91 -6.71 -7.37 10.66
C LEU A 91 -6.90 -8.62 9.77
N ALA A 92 -6.17 -8.73 8.66
CA ALA A 92 -6.20 -9.93 7.83
C ALA A 92 -5.79 -11.19 8.62
N ARG A 93 -4.79 -11.09 9.50
CA ARG A 93 -4.41 -12.20 10.38
C ARG A 93 -5.49 -12.56 11.40
N VAL A 94 -6.27 -11.58 11.87
CA VAL A 94 -7.42 -11.81 12.74
C VAL A 94 -8.53 -12.55 11.99
N ASP A 95 -8.83 -12.14 10.75
CA ASP A 95 -9.82 -12.82 9.89
C ASP A 95 -9.41 -14.28 9.59
N GLU A 96 -8.11 -14.52 9.45
CA GLU A 96 -7.53 -15.87 9.29
C GLU A 96 -7.50 -16.69 10.58
N GLY A 97 -7.85 -16.10 11.74
CA GLY A 97 -7.79 -16.75 13.05
C GLY A 97 -6.37 -16.95 13.58
N SER A 98 -5.36 -16.28 13.00
CA SER A 98 -3.95 -16.39 13.40
C SER A 98 -3.47 -15.25 14.32
N GLU A 99 -4.36 -14.32 14.67
CA GLU A 99 -4.17 -13.24 15.64
C GLU A 99 -5.50 -12.89 16.32
N THR A 100 -5.45 -12.25 17.48
CA THR A 100 -6.64 -11.68 18.14
C THR A 100 -6.41 -10.22 18.52
N LEU A 101 -7.45 -9.39 18.41
CA LEU A 101 -7.37 -7.98 18.81
C LEU A 101 -7.18 -7.80 20.33
N ASP A 102 -7.62 -8.78 21.11
CA ASP A 102 -7.49 -8.78 22.57
C ASP A 102 -6.13 -9.31 23.06
N ARG A 103 -5.25 -9.76 22.15
CA ARG A 103 -3.93 -10.24 22.54
C ARG A 103 -3.15 -9.11 23.20
N ARG A 104 -2.78 -9.31 24.47
CA ARG A 104 -1.88 -8.38 25.16
C ARG A 104 -0.47 -8.51 24.60
N ILE A 105 0.13 -7.35 24.31
CA ILE A 105 1.53 -7.23 23.93
C ILE A 105 2.25 -6.55 25.09
N VAL A 106 3.23 -7.24 25.67
CA VAL A 106 4.11 -6.66 26.69
C VAL A 106 5.05 -5.70 25.98
N ILE A 107 5.10 -4.46 26.46
CA ILE A 107 5.98 -3.40 25.96
C ILE A 107 6.82 -2.91 27.13
N GLU A 108 8.13 -2.88 26.94
CA GLU A 108 9.10 -2.39 27.91
C GLU A 108 9.61 -1.00 27.52
N GLU A 109 10.27 -0.31 28.44
CA GLU A 109 10.79 1.04 28.18
C GLU A 109 11.78 1.07 27.01
N GLY A 110 12.57 0.00 26.86
CA GLY A 110 13.53 -0.17 25.75
C GLY A 110 12.89 -0.35 24.37
N ASP A 111 11.59 -0.68 24.30
CA ASP A 111 10.85 -0.81 23.04
C ASP A 111 10.34 0.54 22.50
N LEU A 112 10.35 1.59 23.33
CA LEU A 112 9.87 2.91 22.95
C LEU A 112 10.82 3.56 21.96
N VAL A 113 10.25 4.15 20.90
CA VAL A 113 11.00 4.84 19.85
C VAL A 113 10.34 6.17 19.49
N GLY A 114 11.14 7.23 19.32
CA GLY A 114 10.68 8.51 18.79
C GLY A 114 9.41 9.06 19.48
N TRP A 115 8.29 9.10 18.75
CA TRP A 115 7.01 9.64 19.20
C TRP A 115 6.02 8.54 19.62
N THR A 116 5.85 8.32 20.93
CA THR A 116 5.04 7.22 21.52
C THR A 116 4.03 7.66 22.60
N PRO A 117 3.23 8.73 22.41
CA PRO A 117 2.44 9.38 23.47
C PRO A 117 1.33 8.52 24.11
N ILE A 118 0.99 7.39 23.48
CA ILE A 118 0.00 6.43 23.99
C ILE A 118 0.71 5.21 24.58
N THR A 119 1.64 4.61 23.84
CA THR A 119 2.36 3.41 24.25
C THR A 119 3.22 3.62 25.50
N GLU A 120 3.85 4.78 25.64
CA GLU A 120 4.69 5.12 26.81
C GLU A 120 3.92 5.12 28.14
N LYS A 121 2.59 5.29 28.09
CA LYS A 121 1.70 5.26 29.27
C LYS A 121 1.16 3.86 29.59
N ARG A 122 1.58 2.85 28.82
CA ARG A 122 1.06 1.48 28.84
C ARG A 122 2.18 0.45 28.99
N LEU A 123 3.34 0.87 29.47
CA LEU A 123 4.46 -0.03 29.74
C LEU A 123 4.05 -1.12 30.73
N TRP A 124 4.63 -2.30 30.55
CA TRP A 124 4.49 -3.37 31.50
C TRP A 124 5.18 -2.99 32.81
N ALA A 125 4.39 -2.76 33.86
CA ALA A 125 4.92 -2.73 35.21
C ALA A 125 5.11 -4.19 35.65
N SER A 126 6.35 -4.64 35.81
CA SER A 126 6.60 -5.94 36.44
C SER A 126 5.92 -5.96 37.81
N PRO A 127 5.17 -7.01 38.17
CA PRO A 127 4.82 -7.21 39.57
C PRO A 127 6.13 -7.34 40.35
N ALA A 128 6.29 -6.50 41.38
CA ALA A 128 7.35 -6.60 42.36
C ALA A 128 7.20 -7.87 43.22
#